data_AF-A0A7W5Y8P4-F1
#
_entry.id   AF-A0A7W5Y8P4-F1
#
_cell.length_a   1.000
_cell.length_b   1.000
_cell.length_c   1.000
_cell.angle_alpha   90.00
_cell.angle_beta   90.00
_cell.angle_gamma   90.00
#
_symmetry.space_group_name_H-M   'P 1'
#
loop_
_entity.id
_entity.type
_entity.pdbx_description
1 polymer ?
#
loop_
_entity_poly.entity_id
_entity_poly.type
_entity_poly.pdbx_seq_one_letter_code
_entity_poly.pdbx_strand_id
1 'polypeptide(L)'
;MNSDLVRVKNWRACFVDEIDRLKRTPFAWGSHDCGPGLAGNLVLAITGVDCAAQFRGEYSTAAGALKTMKAAGFDNLADLVASMLPEIHPSKAGIGDIAAVPHEGPFGYALGVVNGERIFVLRETGLGTVDLLDAKRAFKVG
;
A
#
# COMPACT_ATOMS: atom_id res chain seq x y z
N MET A 1 6.96 -4.08 18.93
CA MET A 1 5.76 -4.84 19.35
C MET A 1 4.85 -4.91 18.15
N ASN A 2 4.83 -6.04 17.44
CA ASN A 2 3.83 -6.27 16.40
C ASN A 2 2.52 -6.58 17.12
N SER A 3 1.75 -5.55 17.43
CA SER A 3 0.34 -5.71 17.70
C SER A 3 -0.25 -6.44 16.49
N ASP A 4 -0.83 -7.62 16.68
CA ASP A 4 -1.47 -8.34 15.59
C ASP A 4 -2.55 -7.43 15.00
N LEU A 5 -2.32 -6.92 13.78
CA LEU A 5 -3.35 -6.23 13.01
C LEU A 5 -4.51 -7.22 12.85
N VAL A 6 -5.73 -6.78 13.16
CA VAL A 6 -6.92 -7.63 13.04
C VAL A 6 -7.89 -6.97 12.07
N ARG A 7 -8.43 -7.74 11.12
CA ARG A 7 -9.46 -7.24 10.21
C ARG A 7 -10.77 -7.01 10.97
N VAL A 8 -11.41 -5.86 10.74
CA VAL A 8 -12.73 -5.56 11.31
C VAL A 8 -13.80 -6.52 10.77
N LYS A 9 -14.89 -6.74 11.53
CA LYS A 9 -15.93 -7.74 11.20
C LYS A 9 -16.46 -7.60 9.76
N ASN A 10 -16.63 -6.37 9.28
CA ASN A 10 -17.16 -6.02 7.96
C ASN A 10 -16.06 -5.59 6.97
N TRP A 11 -14.81 -6.04 7.14
CA TRP A 11 -13.66 -5.55 6.37
C TRP A 11 -13.84 -5.62 4.85
N ARG A 12 -14.60 -6.60 4.33
CA ARG A 12 -14.87 -6.69 2.87
C ARG A 12 -15.71 -5.52 2.36
N ALA A 13 -16.68 -5.04 3.15
CA ALA A 13 -17.45 -3.85 2.80
C ALA A 13 -16.55 -2.61 2.85
N CYS A 14 -15.77 -2.46 3.92
CA CYS A 14 -14.80 -1.38 4.06
C CYS A 14 -13.77 -1.35 2.92
N PHE A 15 -13.29 -2.53 2.48
CA PHE A 15 -12.40 -2.68 1.33
C PHE A 15 -13.05 -2.15 0.04
N VAL A 16 -14.28 -2.57 -0.25
CA VAL A 16 -15.00 -2.17 -1.47
C VAL A 16 -15.28 -0.67 -1.46
N ASP A 17 -15.79 -0.14 -0.35
CA ASP A 17 -16.09 1.28 -0.18
C ASP A 17 -14.83 2.14 -0.40
N GLU A 18 -13.71 1.69 0.16
CA GLU A 18 -12.44 2.40 0.02
C GLU A 18 -11.90 2.32 -1.42
N ILE A 19 -11.95 1.15 -2.07
CA ILE A 19 -11.57 1.04 -3.49
C ILE A 19 -12.44 1.96 -4.36
N ASP A 20 -13.74 2.07 -4.09
CA ASP A 20 -14.64 2.95 -4.85
C ASP A 20 -14.37 4.43 -4.59
N ARG A 21 -13.98 4.81 -3.37
CA ARG A 21 -13.49 6.16 -3.05
C ARG A 21 -12.20 6.47 -3.80
N LEU A 22 -11.24 5.55 -3.79
CA LEU A 22 -9.94 5.72 -4.44
C LEU A 22 -10.09 5.90 -5.96
N LYS A 23 -10.97 5.15 -6.63
CA LYS A 23 -11.26 5.30 -8.07
C LYS A 23 -11.69 6.73 -8.47
N ARG A 24 -12.31 7.47 -7.56
CA ARG A 24 -12.87 8.81 -7.81
C ARG A 24 -11.95 9.94 -7.34
N THR A 25 -10.80 9.59 -6.79
CA THR A 25 -9.86 10.56 -6.21
C THR A 25 -8.69 10.76 -7.20
N PRO A 26 -8.36 12.00 -7.59
CA PRO A 26 -7.17 12.26 -8.41
C PRO A 26 -5.89 11.96 -7.64
N PHE A 27 -4.85 11.51 -8.35
CA PHE A 27 -3.53 11.25 -7.77
C PHE A 27 -2.95 12.51 -7.11
N ALA A 28 -2.38 12.33 -5.91
CA ALA A 28 -1.69 13.38 -5.17
C ALA A 28 -0.64 12.78 -4.22
N TRP A 29 0.62 13.16 -4.38
CA TRP A 29 1.70 12.74 -3.48
C TRP A 29 1.38 13.10 -2.02
N GLY A 30 1.58 12.14 -1.11
CA GLY A 30 1.43 12.32 0.34
C GLY A 30 -0.01 12.17 0.86
N SER A 31 -0.99 12.02 -0.03
CA SER A 31 -2.41 11.85 0.34
C SER A 31 -3.15 10.82 -0.51
N HIS A 32 -2.94 10.79 -1.82
CA HIS A 32 -3.53 9.84 -2.76
C HIS A 32 -2.46 9.33 -3.75
N ASP A 33 -1.44 8.65 -3.20
CA ASP A 33 -0.38 7.95 -3.92
C ASP A 33 -0.38 6.44 -3.58
N CYS A 34 0.62 5.67 -4.03
CA CYS A 34 0.66 4.23 -3.73
C CYS A 34 0.93 3.90 -2.25
N GLY A 35 1.57 4.81 -1.49
CA GLY A 35 1.95 4.62 -0.09
C GLY A 35 0.78 4.95 0.85
N PRO A 36 0.75 6.13 1.50
CA PRO A 36 -0.37 6.57 2.33
C PRO A 36 -1.74 6.49 1.64
N GLY A 37 -1.79 6.79 0.34
CA GLY A 37 -3.04 6.89 -0.40
C GLY A 37 -3.74 5.56 -0.68
N LEU A 38 -3.02 4.58 -1.21
CA LEU A 38 -3.58 3.28 -1.57
C LEU A 38 -3.36 2.27 -0.43
N ALA A 39 -2.11 1.94 -0.14
CA ALA A 39 -1.80 0.91 0.85
C ALA A 39 -2.22 1.34 2.27
N GLY A 40 -1.88 2.57 2.66
CA GLY A 40 -2.21 3.12 3.98
C GLY A 40 -3.71 3.19 4.25
N ASN A 41 -4.48 3.75 3.31
CA ASN A 41 -5.93 3.83 3.47
C ASN A 41 -6.62 2.46 3.44
N LEU A 42 -6.12 1.49 2.66
CA LEU A 42 -6.65 0.13 2.67
C LEU A 42 -6.39 -0.58 4.00
N VAL A 43 -5.19 -0.47 4.54
CA VAL A 43 -4.87 -1.02 5.86
C VAL A 43 -5.77 -0.39 6.93
N LEU A 44 -5.91 0.93 6.91
CA LEU A 44 -6.82 1.66 7.82
C LEU A 44 -8.28 1.20 7.67
N ALA A 45 -8.80 1.10 6.45
CA ALA A 45 -10.18 0.69 6.21
C ALA A 45 -10.45 -0.76 6.68
N ILE A 46 -9.50 -1.67 6.48
CA ILE A 46 -9.64 -3.10 6.79
C ILE A 46 -9.43 -3.38 8.28
N THR A 47 -8.57 -2.62 8.97
CA THR A 47 -8.12 -2.95 10.33
C THR A 47 -8.48 -1.90 11.38
N GLY A 48 -8.83 -0.69 10.95
CA GLY A 48 -9.01 0.46 11.85
C GLY A 48 -7.70 1.08 12.32
N VAL A 49 -6.53 0.60 11.86
CA VAL A 49 -5.20 1.07 12.27
C VAL A 49 -4.51 1.79 11.12
N ASP A 50 -4.07 3.02 11.36
CA ASP A 50 -3.36 3.81 10.35
C ASP A 50 -1.84 3.62 10.43
N CYS A 51 -1.32 2.57 9.78
CA CYS A 51 0.13 2.32 9.71
C CYS A 51 0.90 3.40 8.94
N ALA A 52 0.21 4.21 8.12
CA ALA A 52 0.83 5.25 7.31
C ALA A 52 0.77 6.64 7.95
N ALA A 53 0.24 6.77 9.18
CA ALA A 53 -0.02 8.06 9.83
C ALA A 53 1.19 9.01 9.80
N GLN A 54 2.38 8.48 10.09
CA GLN A 54 3.64 9.23 10.13
C GLN A 54 4.15 9.74 8.77
N PHE A 55 3.50 9.35 7.66
CA PHE A 55 3.90 9.76 6.30
C PHE A 55 2.85 10.65 5.63
N ARG A 56 1.66 10.80 6.22
CA ARG A 56 0.56 11.57 5.63
C ARG A 56 0.88 13.06 5.71
N GLY A 57 0.89 13.73 4.56
CA GLY A 57 1.17 15.17 4.47
C GLY A 57 2.65 15.57 4.65
N GLU A 58 3.56 14.62 4.88
CA GLU A 58 5.00 14.89 5.03
C GLU A 58 5.69 15.28 3.72
N TYR A 59 5.04 15.03 2.59
CA TYR A 59 5.56 15.37 1.27
C TYR A 59 4.41 15.63 0.29
N SER A 60 4.71 16.36 -0.78
CA SER A 60 3.77 16.69 -1.87
C SER A 60 4.36 16.42 -3.26
N THR A 61 5.53 15.79 -3.32
CA THR A 61 6.22 15.45 -4.58
C THR A 61 6.89 14.09 -4.48
N ALA A 62 7.18 13.46 -5.63
CA ALA A 62 7.94 12.21 -5.69
C ALA A 62 9.31 12.32 -5.01
N ALA A 63 10.03 13.42 -5.25
CA ALA A 63 11.34 13.65 -4.64
C ALA A 63 11.23 13.79 -3.10
N GLY A 64 10.17 14.46 -2.62
CA GLY A 64 9.86 14.54 -1.20
C GLY A 64 9.58 13.16 -0.59
N ALA A 65 8.74 12.36 -1.24
CA ALA A 65 8.44 10.99 -0.81
C ALA A 65 9.70 10.13 -0.71
N LEU A 66 10.57 10.21 -1.71
CA LEU A 66 11.85 9.49 -1.72
C LEU A 66 12.76 9.92 -0.56
N LYS A 67 12.85 11.23 -0.31
CA LYS A 67 13.61 11.76 0.82
C LYS A 67 13.04 11.28 2.15
N THR A 68 11.72 11.25 2.31
CA THR A 68 11.05 10.75 3.52
C THR A 68 11.38 9.27 3.75
N MET A 69 11.33 8.44 2.71
CA MET A 69 11.71 7.01 2.79
C MET A 69 13.17 6.83 3.21
N LYS A 70 14.10 7.57 2.59
CA LYS A 70 15.53 7.52 2.92
C LYS A 70 15.81 8.04 4.34
N ALA A 71 15.14 9.10 4.77
CA ALA A 71 15.25 9.63 6.12
C ALA A 71 14.73 8.65 7.20
N ALA A 72 13.74 7.82 6.85
CA ALA A 72 13.29 6.72 7.68
C ALA A 72 14.27 5.52 7.71
N GLY A 73 15.37 5.56 6.95
CA GLY A 73 16.43 4.56 6.96
C GLY A 73 16.24 3.41 5.97
N PHE A 74 15.37 3.55 4.98
CA PHE A 74 15.04 2.48 4.04
C PHE A 74 15.52 2.78 2.63
N ASP A 75 16.09 1.78 1.96
CA ASP A 75 16.61 1.95 0.62
C ASP A 75 15.59 1.80 -0.49
N ASN A 76 14.52 1.05 -0.23
CA ASN A 76 13.40 0.85 -1.14
C ASN A 76 12.07 0.80 -0.36
N LEU A 77 10.97 0.99 -1.09
CA LEU A 77 9.65 1.15 -0.51
C LEU A 77 9.13 -0.15 0.12
N ALA A 78 9.52 -1.31 -0.41
CA ALA A 78 9.08 -2.59 0.15
C ALA A 78 9.75 -2.88 1.51
N ASP A 79 11.01 -2.48 1.73
CA ASP A 79 11.66 -2.59 3.04
C ASP A 79 10.99 -1.67 4.07
N LEU A 80 10.60 -0.46 3.67
CA LEU A 80 9.83 0.43 4.52
C LEU A 80 8.53 -0.25 4.97
N VAL A 81 7.78 -0.87 4.05
CA VAL A 81 6.53 -1.57 4.40
C VAL A 81 6.79 -2.81 5.27
N ALA A 82 7.87 -3.55 5.02
CA ALA A 82 8.25 -4.71 5.82
C ALA A 82 8.55 -4.36 7.29
N SER A 83 8.91 -3.11 7.58
CA SER A 83 9.09 -2.62 8.95
C SER A 83 7.77 -2.39 9.70
N MET A 84 6.64 -2.29 8.98
CA MET A 84 5.33 -1.96 9.52
C MET A 84 4.35 -3.13 9.47
N LEU A 85 4.47 -4.00 8.46
CA LEU A 85 3.55 -5.10 8.20
C LEU A 85 4.30 -6.44 8.11
N PRO A 86 3.70 -7.56 8.58
CA PRO A 86 4.32 -8.87 8.46
C PRO A 86 4.49 -9.28 7.00
N GLU A 87 5.72 -9.56 6.58
CA GLU A 87 6.01 -10.04 5.23
C GLU A 87 5.59 -11.51 5.04
N ILE A 88 4.95 -11.79 3.90
CA ILE A 88 4.50 -13.11 3.49
C ILE A 88 4.92 -13.37 2.04
N HIS A 89 5.05 -14.64 1.67
CA HIS A 89 5.30 -15.01 0.27
C HIS A 89 4.11 -14.59 -0.61
N PRO A 90 4.31 -14.02 -1.81
CA PRO A 90 3.22 -13.57 -2.68
C PRO A 90 2.12 -14.62 -2.96
N SER A 91 2.48 -15.91 -3.04
CA SER A 91 1.49 -16.99 -3.22
C SER A 91 0.55 -17.21 -2.04
N LYS A 92 0.84 -16.62 -0.87
CA LYS A 92 -0.01 -16.64 0.33
C LYS A 92 -0.84 -15.38 0.47
N ALA A 93 -0.64 -14.38 -0.38
CA ALA A 93 -1.35 -13.11 -0.30
C ALA A 93 -2.82 -13.31 -0.70
N GLY A 94 -3.72 -12.78 0.13
CA GLY A 94 -5.16 -12.79 -0.10
C GLY A 94 -5.71 -11.39 -0.35
N ILE A 95 -7.00 -11.33 -0.68
CA ILE A 95 -7.71 -10.05 -0.88
C ILE A 95 -7.47 -9.12 0.32
N GLY A 96 -7.04 -7.89 0.05
CA GLY A 96 -6.75 -6.86 1.05
C GLY A 96 -5.33 -6.85 1.61
N ASP A 97 -4.51 -7.86 1.31
CA ASP A 97 -3.08 -7.82 1.62
C ASP A 97 -2.35 -6.85 0.68
N ILE A 98 -1.20 -6.31 1.12
CA ILE A 98 -0.40 -5.38 0.31
C ILE A 98 0.59 -6.18 -0.54
N ALA A 99 0.77 -5.78 -1.79
CA ALA A 99 1.77 -6.34 -2.69
C ALA A 99 2.76 -5.25 -3.11
N ALA A 100 4.03 -5.63 -3.24
CA ALA A 100 5.08 -4.80 -3.79
C ALA A 100 5.52 -5.38 -5.15
N VAL A 101 5.35 -4.56 -6.19
CA VAL A 101 5.67 -4.87 -7.58
C VAL A 101 6.95 -4.11 -7.95
N PRO A 102 7.95 -4.76 -8.56
CA PRO A 102 9.18 -4.10 -8.97
C PRO A 102 8.91 -2.88 -9.86
N HIS A 103 9.67 -1.82 -9.63
CA HIS A 103 9.57 -0.60 -10.41
C HIS A 103 10.97 -0.04 -10.66
N GLU A 104 11.25 0.36 -11.89
CA GLU A 104 12.59 0.83 -12.32
C GLU A 104 12.99 2.19 -11.71
N GLY A 105 12.09 2.86 -10.99
CA GLY A 105 12.33 4.13 -10.31
C GLY A 105 13.11 4.00 -8.98
N PRO A 106 13.47 5.15 -8.37
CA PRO A 106 14.34 5.19 -7.18
C PRO A 106 13.70 4.59 -5.91
N PHE A 107 12.41 4.30 -5.93
CA PHE A 107 11.71 3.59 -4.86
C PHE A 107 11.92 2.07 -4.91
N GLY A 108 12.40 1.52 -6.03
CA GLY A 108 12.60 0.09 -6.29
C GLY A 108 11.31 -0.74 -6.44
N TYR A 109 10.23 -0.31 -5.79
CA TYR A 109 8.92 -0.96 -5.82
C TYR A 109 7.79 0.06 -5.88
N ALA A 110 6.69 -0.34 -6.51
CA ALA A 110 5.38 0.28 -6.36
C ALA A 110 4.51 -0.60 -5.46
N LEU A 111 3.66 0.03 -4.65
CA LEU A 111 2.72 -0.69 -3.79
C LEU A 111 1.37 -0.84 -4.48
N GLY A 112 0.73 -1.97 -4.20
CA GLY A 112 -0.62 -2.27 -4.62
C GLY A 112 -1.33 -3.14 -3.59
N VAL A 113 -2.60 -3.41 -3.86
CA VAL A 113 -3.47 -4.15 -2.96
C VAL A 113 -4.03 -5.35 -3.68
N VAL A 114 -3.88 -6.53 -3.08
CA VAL A 114 -4.32 -7.79 -3.69
C VAL A 114 -5.84 -7.86 -3.75
N ASN A 115 -6.37 -8.28 -4.90
CA ASN A 115 -7.77 -8.56 -5.14
C ASN A 115 -7.92 -9.81 -6.03
N GLY A 116 -7.75 -10.99 -5.41
CA GLY A 116 -7.76 -12.27 -6.12
C GLY A 116 -6.48 -12.45 -6.93
N GLU A 117 -6.62 -12.71 -8.23
CA GLU A 117 -5.49 -12.88 -9.16
C GLU A 117 -4.86 -11.56 -9.62
N ARG A 118 -5.46 -10.42 -9.25
CA ARG A 118 -5.04 -9.07 -9.65
C ARG A 118 -4.56 -8.27 -8.45
N ILE A 119 -3.72 -7.28 -8.72
CA ILE A 119 -3.31 -6.25 -7.77
C ILE A 119 -3.87 -4.91 -8.25
N PHE A 120 -4.64 -4.22 -7.40
CA PHE A 120 -4.97 -2.82 -7.62
C PHE A 120 -3.75 -1.96 -7.39
N VAL A 121 -3.43 -1.10 -8.34
CA VAL A 121 -2.31 -0.15 -8.26
C VAL A 121 -2.81 1.24 -8.57
N LEU A 122 -2.24 2.25 -7.93
CA LEU A 122 -2.58 3.64 -8.19
C LEU A 122 -1.55 4.25 -9.14
N ARG A 123 -2.03 4.83 -10.24
CA ARG A 123 -1.24 5.56 -11.24
C ARG A 123 -1.70 7.01 -11.27
N GLU A 124 -0.93 7.88 -11.91
CA GLU A 124 -1.32 9.28 -12.10
C GLU A 124 -2.64 9.44 -12.88
N THR A 125 -2.94 8.47 -13.76
CA THR A 125 -4.19 8.41 -14.52
C THR A 125 -5.36 7.77 -13.77
N GLY A 126 -5.15 7.35 -12.51
CA GLY A 126 -6.15 6.72 -11.67
C GLY A 126 -5.83 5.26 -11.30
N LEU A 127 -6.84 4.56 -10.79
CA LEU A 127 -6.70 3.17 -10.34
C LEU A 127 -6.59 2.21 -11.55
N GLY A 128 -5.54 1.41 -11.57
CA GLY A 128 -5.31 0.35 -12.55
C GLY A 128 -5.16 -1.02 -11.88
N THR A 129 -4.86 -2.04 -12.69
CA THR A 129 -4.53 -3.38 -12.19
C THR A 129 -3.32 -3.97 -12.90
N VAL A 130 -2.59 -4.82 -12.18
CA VAL A 130 -1.51 -5.69 -12.69
C VAL A 130 -1.74 -7.12 -12.17
N ASP A 131 -0.97 -8.09 -12.66
CA ASP A 131 -1.13 -9.49 -12.24
C ASP A 131 -0.48 -9.74 -10.88
N LEU A 132 -1.08 -10.61 -10.05
CA LEU A 132 -0.46 -11.00 -8.78
C LEU A 132 0.93 -11.60 -8.97
N LEU A 133 1.19 -12.21 -10.13
CA LEU A 133 2.48 -12.78 -10.50
C LEU A 133 3.60 -11.73 -10.64
N ASP A 134 3.24 -10.46 -10.83
CA ASP A 134 4.20 -9.35 -10.91
C ASP A 134 4.75 -8.97 -9.53
N ALA A 135 4.05 -9.33 -8.44
CA ALA A 135 4.54 -9.07 -7.09
C ALA A 135 5.76 -9.93 -6.76
N LYS A 136 6.77 -9.29 -6.16
CA LYS A 136 7.92 -10.01 -5.58
C LYS A 136 7.88 -10.09 -4.07
N ARG A 137 7.08 -9.22 -3.44
CA ARG A 137 6.88 -9.19 -1.99
C ARG A 137 5.42 -8.93 -1.68
N ALA A 138 4.95 -9.46 -0.55
CA ALA A 138 3.60 -9.23 -0.07
C ALA A 138 3.59 -9.10 1.45
N PHE A 139 2.59 -8.39 1.97
CA PHE A 139 2.50 -8.05 3.39
C PHE A 139 1.09 -8.31 3.89
N LYS A 140 1.01 -9.05 4.99
CA LYS A 140 -0.24 -9.48 5.60
C LYS A 140 -0.94 -8.29 6.25
N VAL A 141 -2.23 -8.11 5.94
CA VAL A 141 -3.10 -7.10 6.57
C VAL A 141 -4.19 -7.81 7.35
N GLY A 142 -3.85 -8.25 8.56
CA GLY A 142 -4.71 -9.02 9.46
C GLY A 142 -5.15 -10.40 8.95
#